data_AF-A0A1V6N7Q3-F1
#
_entry.id   AF-A0A1V6N7Q3-F1
#
_cell.length_a   1.000
_cell.length_b   1.000
_cell.length_c   1.000
_cell.angle_alpha   90.00
_cell.angle_beta   90.00
_cell.angle_gamma   90.00
#
_symmetry.space_group_name_H-M   'P 1'
#
loop_
_entity.id
_entity.type
_entity.pdbx_description
1 polymer ?
#
loop_
_entity_poly.entity_id
_entity_poly.type
_entity_poly.pdbx_seq_one_letter_code
_entity_poly.pdbx_strand_id
1 'polypeptide(L)'
;MVRACTEVGMHEEALKHLELSDSLWSTFAGNRDPGDYDAVNRLLNKAQIKHHANLTDDAIAATEEAWNLFLENRSENCDNELLPFFQIFLELNQPHRLRSVFDLAFTHFEETAGSRSMSLNFERFILDCCVMRPFMMYRVIHYALTRYDQNYLDVIAGVLKKVDTESEYPVEIKYLLATVLFEKGQRDAAVQGWYEVVSLSVSSESWDKGPRMRAMSKLVALCLDDADIPFCERPPLILKENSELDDICLVLSSWLQDRGDIANARDALRWCVKECISLLSDDDPSNDIDAYMRLFRVFLAVKDSDEDLGAALYLIKQEPEPRTSVARNRTGATNLSDDDVQLEVSDALQNVQLTDGEDPCLDSGTDADHDDIYDALYPDIVYDRCTDCSGCKREIGTMQHWYFCRSCAFLTICRRCYRQCESGDLSKIPGICDPDHKFFYTDPLLRSSERVPKGMVPLISPDGEKQIIWIEEWKDRLAEKWETADFAFAGGLSAWCMRVLPEPQRTRWATFFQT
;
A
#
# COMPACT_ATOMS: atom_id res chain seq x y z
N MET A 1 7.28 -8.78 -28.38
CA MET A 1 8.15 -9.62 -27.54
C MET A 1 8.43 -8.97 -26.21
N VAL A 2 9.19 -7.86 -26.13
CA VAL A 2 9.50 -7.16 -24.86
C VAL A 2 8.30 -7.08 -23.90
N ARG A 3 7.17 -6.49 -24.34
CA ARG A 3 5.96 -6.38 -23.50
C ARG A 3 5.44 -7.73 -22.99
N ALA A 4 5.32 -8.71 -23.88
CA ALA A 4 4.85 -10.05 -23.52
C ALA A 4 5.79 -10.72 -22.50
N CYS A 5 7.11 -10.61 -22.68
CA CYS A 5 8.10 -11.13 -21.73
C CYS A 5 8.02 -10.41 -20.37
N THR A 6 7.85 -9.08 -20.37
CA THR A 6 7.66 -8.29 -19.14
C THR A 6 6.38 -8.69 -18.40
N GLU A 7 5.27 -8.87 -19.12
CA GLU A 7 3.97 -9.28 -18.55
C GLU A 7 4.03 -10.66 -17.86
N VAL A 8 4.89 -11.57 -18.33
CA VAL A 8 5.08 -12.89 -17.73
C VAL A 8 6.27 -12.98 -16.78
N GLY A 9 6.90 -11.85 -16.43
CA GLY A 9 8.03 -11.79 -15.50
C GLY A 9 9.38 -12.29 -16.06
N MET A 10 9.49 -12.51 -17.38
CA MET A 10 10.74 -12.91 -18.04
C MET A 10 11.62 -11.69 -18.37
N HIS A 11 12.06 -10.97 -17.35
CA HIS A 11 12.70 -9.66 -17.49
C HIS A 11 14.06 -9.69 -18.23
N GLU A 12 14.88 -10.72 -18.02
CA GLU A 12 16.14 -10.88 -18.78
C GLU A 12 15.88 -11.08 -20.29
N GLU A 13 14.86 -11.86 -20.65
CA GLU A 13 14.50 -12.08 -22.05
C GLU A 13 13.86 -10.83 -22.66
N ALA A 14 13.04 -10.12 -21.88
CA ALA A 14 12.51 -8.83 -22.26
C ALA A 14 13.64 -7.83 -22.57
N LEU A 15 14.72 -7.84 -21.77
CA LEU A 15 15.90 -7.00 -21.98
C LEU A 15 16.63 -7.36 -23.28
N LYS A 16 16.89 -8.64 -23.55
CA LYS A 16 17.51 -9.07 -24.82
C LYS A 16 16.70 -8.64 -26.04
N HIS A 17 15.37 -8.79 -25.97
CA HIS A 17 14.48 -8.35 -27.04
C HIS A 17 14.47 -6.83 -27.21
N LEU A 18 14.62 -6.07 -26.11
CA LEU A 18 14.71 -4.62 -26.17
C LEU A 18 16.01 -4.19 -26.84
N GLU A 19 17.14 -4.77 -26.44
CA GLU A 19 18.45 -4.49 -27.04
C GLU A 19 18.51 -4.87 -28.52
N LEU A 20 17.89 -5.99 -28.90
CA LEU A 20 17.74 -6.36 -30.31
C LEU A 20 16.90 -5.32 -31.07
N SER A 21 15.79 -4.87 -30.48
CA SER A 21 14.95 -3.82 -31.07
C SER A 21 15.72 -2.52 -31.26
N ASP A 22 16.53 -2.10 -30.28
CA ASP A 22 17.36 -0.90 -30.37
C ASP A 22 18.45 -1.03 -31.45
N SER A 23 19.08 -2.21 -31.55
CA SER A 23 20.07 -2.51 -32.60
C SER A 23 19.47 -2.50 -34.00
N LEU A 24 18.25 -3.03 -34.17
CA LEU A 24 17.55 -2.99 -35.45
C LEU A 24 17.13 -1.56 -35.78
N TRP A 25 16.61 -0.81 -34.80
CA TRP A 25 16.19 0.57 -35.00
C TRP A 25 17.34 1.47 -35.47
N SER A 26 18.50 1.37 -34.81
CA SER A 26 19.72 2.10 -35.21
C SER A 26 20.19 1.74 -36.62
N THR A 27 19.93 0.51 -37.08
CA THR A 27 20.26 0.07 -38.44
C THR A 27 19.26 0.60 -39.49
N PHE A 28 17.96 0.64 -39.18
CA PHE A 28 16.90 0.98 -40.13
C PHE A 28 16.52 2.47 -40.18
N ALA A 29 16.69 3.23 -39.09
CA ALA A 29 16.21 4.60 -39.02
C ALA A 29 17.00 5.58 -39.91
N GLY A 30 18.23 5.21 -40.35
CA GLY A 30 19.15 6.17 -40.97
C GLY A 30 19.41 7.38 -40.08
N ASN A 31 19.89 8.51 -40.62
CA ASN A 31 20.06 9.76 -39.88
C ASN A 31 18.74 10.45 -39.47
N ARG A 32 17.60 9.75 -39.42
CA ARG A 32 16.38 10.34 -38.87
C ARG A 32 16.49 10.29 -37.36
N ASP A 33 16.71 11.46 -36.78
CA ASP A 33 16.66 11.64 -35.34
C ASP A 33 15.26 11.25 -34.86
N PRO A 34 15.10 10.16 -34.09
CA PRO A 34 13.85 9.91 -33.41
C PRO A 34 13.58 11.13 -32.53
N GLY A 35 12.38 11.71 -32.59
CA GLY A 35 12.07 12.91 -31.80
C GLY A 35 12.47 12.69 -30.33
N ASP A 36 13.04 13.71 -29.71
CA ASP A 36 13.66 13.65 -28.37
C ASP A 36 12.76 12.98 -27.32
N TYR A 37 11.45 13.19 -27.42
CA TYR A 37 10.43 12.56 -26.58
C TYR A 37 10.47 11.02 -26.59
N ASP A 38 10.63 10.43 -27.77
CA ASP A 38 10.72 8.98 -27.92
C ASP A 38 12.04 8.46 -27.34
N ALA A 39 13.09 9.27 -27.32
CA ALA A 39 14.37 8.90 -26.73
C ALA A 39 14.32 8.81 -25.20
N VAL A 40 13.75 9.82 -24.52
CA VAL A 40 13.59 9.81 -23.05
C VAL A 40 12.74 8.61 -22.60
N ASN A 41 11.57 8.41 -23.22
CA ASN A 41 10.68 7.30 -22.85
C ASN A 41 11.31 5.92 -23.10
N ARG A 42 12.10 5.76 -24.17
CA ARG A 42 12.84 4.51 -24.41
C ARG A 42 13.88 4.25 -23.32
N LEU A 43 14.63 5.28 -22.90
CA LEU A 43 15.62 5.14 -21.83
C LEU A 43 14.95 4.79 -20.49
N LEU A 44 13.82 5.40 -20.16
CA LEU A 44 13.06 5.08 -18.95
C LEU A 44 12.49 3.66 -18.98
N ASN A 45 11.91 3.22 -20.10
CA ASN A 45 11.45 1.84 -20.26
C ASN A 45 12.63 0.84 -20.15
N LYS A 46 13.80 1.19 -20.72
CA LYS A 46 15.03 0.39 -20.58
C LYS A 46 15.49 0.32 -19.13
N ALA A 47 15.45 1.43 -18.40
CA ALA A 47 15.77 1.46 -16.98
C ALA A 47 14.83 0.56 -16.17
N GLN A 48 13.52 0.62 -16.41
CA GLN A 48 12.53 -0.25 -15.76
C GLN A 48 12.82 -1.74 -16.02
N ILE A 49 13.06 -2.12 -17.27
CA ILE A 49 13.34 -3.52 -17.62
C ILE A 49 14.66 -3.98 -16.99
N LYS A 50 15.70 -3.14 -17.00
CA LYS A 50 16.98 -3.43 -16.31
C LYS A 50 16.78 -3.61 -14.81
N HIS A 51 15.98 -2.76 -14.16
CA HIS A 51 15.67 -2.88 -12.75
C HIS A 51 15.00 -4.21 -12.44
N HIS A 52 13.96 -4.58 -13.20
CA HIS A 52 13.26 -5.85 -13.03
C HIS A 52 14.13 -7.08 -13.37
N ALA A 53 15.19 -6.91 -14.17
CA ALA A 53 16.22 -7.91 -14.43
C ALA A 53 17.34 -7.93 -13.38
N ASN A 54 17.17 -7.27 -12.23
CA ASN A 54 18.17 -7.13 -11.16
C ASN A 54 19.48 -6.43 -11.57
N LEU A 55 19.44 -5.60 -12.63
CA LEU A 55 20.56 -4.79 -13.07
C LEU A 55 20.42 -3.35 -12.54
N THR A 56 20.39 -3.19 -11.22
CA THR A 56 20.06 -1.93 -10.54
C THR A 56 20.99 -0.78 -10.93
N ASP A 57 22.31 -1.00 -10.95
CA ASP A 57 23.27 0.05 -11.32
C ASP A 57 23.09 0.51 -12.78
N ASP A 58 22.84 -0.44 -13.69
CA ASP A 58 22.58 -0.14 -15.09
C ASP A 58 21.24 0.58 -15.32
N ALA A 59 20.24 0.28 -14.46
CA ALA A 59 18.95 0.96 -14.46
C ALA A 59 19.08 2.41 -13.96
N ILE A 60 19.88 2.62 -12.91
CA ILE A 60 20.22 3.96 -12.42
C ILE A 60 20.93 4.75 -13.52
N ALA A 61 21.95 4.18 -14.16
CA ALA A 61 22.68 4.84 -15.24
C ALA A 61 21.77 5.24 -16.42
N ALA A 62 20.88 4.33 -16.86
CA ALA A 62 19.92 4.62 -17.92
C ALA A 62 18.90 5.70 -17.52
N THR A 63 18.50 5.74 -16.25
CA THR A 63 17.61 6.79 -15.72
C THR A 63 18.31 8.14 -15.68
N GLU A 64 19.58 8.19 -15.29
CA GLU A 64 20.38 9.42 -15.30
C GLU A 64 20.59 9.95 -16.71
N GLU A 65 20.84 9.06 -17.68
CA GLU A 65 20.91 9.42 -19.10
C GLU A 65 19.57 10.02 -19.58
N ALA A 66 18.45 9.38 -19.25
CA ALA A 66 17.11 9.88 -19.59
C ALA A 66 16.86 11.27 -18.99
N TRP A 67 17.25 11.47 -17.73
CA TRP A 67 17.05 12.72 -17.01
C TRP A 67 17.88 13.86 -17.62
N ASN A 68 19.15 13.60 -17.94
CA ASN A 68 20.01 14.60 -18.58
C ASN A 68 19.50 14.97 -19.97
N LEU A 69 19.09 13.98 -20.77
CA LEU A 69 18.51 14.21 -22.09
C LEU A 69 17.22 15.05 -22.00
N PHE A 70 16.37 14.77 -21.01
CA PHE A 70 15.17 15.55 -20.76
C PHE A 70 15.48 17.02 -20.38
N LEU A 71 16.52 17.25 -19.57
CA LEU A 71 16.96 18.60 -19.21
C LEU A 71 17.55 19.38 -20.40
N GLU A 72 18.29 18.71 -21.29
CA GLU A 72 18.86 19.31 -22.50
C GLU A 72 17.77 19.71 -23.51
N ASN A 73 16.74 18.87 -23.64
CA ASN A 73 15.69 19.01 -24.64
C ASN A 73 14.40 19.61 -24.06
N ARG A 74 14.50 20.49 -23.05
CA ARG A 74 13.36 21.08 -22.32
C ARG A 74 12.33 21.67 -23.32
N SER A 75 11.36 20.84 -23.69
CA SER A 75 10.39 21.15 -24.73
C SER A 75 9.24 21.94 -24.12
N GLU A 76 8.43 22.56 -24.97
CA GLU A 76 7.23 23.28 -24.54
C GLU A 76 6.12 22.35 -23.98
N ASN A 77 6.29 21.02 -24.00
CA ASN A 77 5.28 20.02 -23.64
C ASN A 77 5.72 19.10 -22.47
N CYS A 78 6.29 19.64 -21.40
CA CYS A 78 6.78 18.84 -20.26
C CYS A 78 5.68 18.15 -19.41
N ASP A 79 4.40 18.45 -19.63
CA ASP A 79 3.33 18.14 -18.68
C ASP A 79 3.19 16.64 -18.34
N ASN A 80 3.33 15.76 -19.34
CA ASN A 80 3.21 14.31 -19.15
C ASN A 80 4.57 13.60 -18.97
N GLU A 81 5.67 14.32 -19.11
CA GLU A 81 7.02 13.74 -19.17
C GLU A 81 7.63 13.52 -17.78
N LEU A 82 7.09 14.18 -16.75
CA LEU A 82 7.64 14.12 -15.38
C LEU A 82 7.15 12.90 -14.58
N LEU A 83 5.95 12.39 -14.87
CA LEU A 83 5.36 11.27 -14.12
C LEU A 83 6.22 9.99 -14.19
N PRO A 84 6.76 9.58 -15.36
CA PRO A 84 7.66 8.44 -15.45
C PRO A 84 8.93 8.58 -14.61
N PHE A 85 9.48 9.79 -14.45
CA PHE A 85 10.64 10.04 -13.59
C PHE A 85 10.32 9.82 -12.11
N PHE A 86 9.16 10.29 -11.64
CA PHE A 86 8.72 10.01 -10.27
C PHE A 86 8.59 8.51 -10.01
N GLN A 87 7.99 7.78 -10.95
CA GLN A 87 7.82 6.34 -10.85
C GLN A 87 9.17 5.61 -10.75
N ILE A 88 10.07 5.81 -11.72
CA ILE A 88 11.34 5.07 -11.74
C ILE A 88 12.26 5.42 -10.57
N PHE A 89 12.27 6.68 -10.11
CA PHE A 89 13.06 7.05 -8.94
C PHE A 89 12.50 6.45 -7.64
N LEU A 90 11.18 6.25 -7.54
CA LEU A 90 10.58 5.53 -6.42
C LEU A 90 10.84 4.02 -6.47
N GLU A 91 10.84 3.42 -7.67
CA GLU A 91 11.17 2.01 -7.90
C GLU A 91 12.64 1.72 -7.56
N LEU A 92 13.58 2.51 -8.10
CA LEU A 92 15.02 2.41 -7.84
C LEU A 92 15.46 2.87 -6.44
N ASN A 93 14.50 3.22 -5.57
CA ASN A 93 14.77 3.75 -4.23
C ASN A 93 15.76 4.93 -4.23
N GLN A 94 15.55 5.89 -5.14
CA GLN A 94 16.32 7.12 -5.29
C GLN A 94 15.53 8.36 -4.81
N PRO A 95 15.03 8.41 -3.56
CA PRO A 95 14.14 9.48 -3.10
C PRO A 95 14.79 10.86 -3.16
N HIS A 96 16.12 10.94 -3.07
CA HIS A 96 16.88 12.19 -3.16
C HIS A 96 16.76 12.87 -4.54
N ARG A 97 16.41 12.14 -5.60
CA ARG A 97 16.20 12.68 -6.96
C ARG A 97 14.81 13.31 -7.13
N LEU A 98 13.83 12.88 -6.32
CA LEU A 98 12.44 13.33 -6.44
C LEU A 98 12.30 14.84 -6.26
N ARG A 99 13.11 15.44 -5.38
CA ARG A 99 13.10 16.90 -5.18
C ARG A 99 13.41 17.66 -6.46
N SER A 100 14.43 17.24 -7.21
CA SER A 100 14.82 17.92 -8.46
C SER A 100 13.73 17.86 -9.53
N VAL A 101 13.05 16.71 -9.64
CA VAL A 101 11.90 16.56 -10.55
C VAL A 101 10.75 17.47 -10.10
N PHE A 102 10.47 17.52 -8.80
CA PHE A 102 9.40 18.33 -8.22
C PHE A 102 9.65 19.85 -8.37
N ASP A 103 10.88 20.32 -8.15
CA ASP A 103 11.27 21.73 -8.32
C ASP A 103 11.23 22.16 -9.79
N LEU A 104 11.61 21.26 -10.70
CA LEU A 104 11.50 21.51 -12.13
C LEU A 104 10.04 21.64 -12.58
N ALA A 105 9.17 20.74 -12.09
CA ALA A 105 7.73 20.80 -12.33
C ALA A 105 7.18 22.16 -11.87
N PHE A 106 7.45 22.53 -10.61
CA PHE A 106 7.01 23.79 -10.04
C PHE A 106 7.44 24.99 -10.88
N THR A 107 8.73 25.07 -11.20
CA THR A 107 9.27 26.17 -12.01
C THR A 107 8.62 26.24 -13.39
N HIS A 108 8.48 25.10 -14.07
CA HIS A 108 7.88 25.03 -15.40
C HIS A 108 6.42 25.54 -15.42
N PHE A 109 5.60 25.10 -14.47
CA PHE A 109 4.19 25.47 -14.43
C PHE A 109 3.95 26.89 -13.93
N GLU A 110 4.79 27.41 -13.02
CA GLU A 110 4.72 28.81 -12.59
C GLU A 110 5.17 29.78 -13.70
N GLU A 111 6.22 29.44 -14.47
CA GLU A 111 6.69 30.24 -15.61
C GLU A 111 5.65 30.32 -16.73
N THR A 112 4.92 29.23 -16.99
CA THR A 112 3.97 29.13 -18.10
C THR A 112 2.59 29.69 -17.78
N ALA A 113 2.22 29.80 -16.49
CA ALA A 113 0.90 30.24 -16.01
C ALA A 113 0.42 31.59 -16.59
N GLY A 114 1.34 32.49 -16.93
CA GLY A 114 1.00 33.82 -17.47
C GLY A 114 0.83 33.89 -19.00
N SER A 115 1.20 32.83 -19.75
CA SER A 115 1.43 32.92 -21.20
C SER A 115 0.44 32.17 -22.07
N ARG A 116 -0.24 31.13 -21.57
CA ARG A 116 -1.15 30.28 -22.35
C ARG A 116 -2.60 30.51 -21.92
N SER A 117 -3.53 30.61 -22.87
CA SER A 117 -4.95 30.85 -22.56
C SER A 117 -5.66 29.64 -21.91
N MET A 118 -4.95 28.51 -21.69
CA MET A 118 -5.40 27.30 -21.01
C MET A 118 -4.26 26.57 -20.26
N SER A 119 -3.21 27.27 -19.80
CA SER A 119 -2.10 26.58 -19.10
C SER A 119 -2.55 25.89 -17.82
N LEU A 120 -2.22 24.61 -17.71
CA LEU A 120 -2.12 23.89 -16.44
C LEU A 120 -1.19 24.71 -15.53
N ASN A 121 -1.65 25.10 -14.35
CA ASN A 121 -0.77 25.63 -13.30
C ASN A 121 -0.24 24.46 -12.46
N PHE A 122 0.70 24.74 -11.54
CA PHE A 122 1.32 23.67 -10.76
C PHE A 122 0.30 22.93 -9.88
N GLU A 123 -0.68 23.66 -9.35
CA GLU A 123 -1.79 23.08 -8.58
C GLU A 123 -2.57 22.05 -9.39
N ARG A 124 -2.94 22.38 -10.64
CA ARG A 124 -3.66 21.49 -11.54
C ARG A 124 -2.81 20.27 -11.93
N PHE A 125 -1.51 20.47 -12.18
CA PHE A 125 -0.57 19.37 -12.43
C PHE A 125 -0.53 18.37 -11.26
N ILE A 126 -0.42 18.85 -10.02
CA ILE A 126 -0.43 17.98 -8.83
C ILE A 126 -1.75 17.22 -8.73
N LEU A 127 -2.87 17.89 -8.95
CA LEU A 127 -4.18 17.26 -8.93
C LEU A 127 -4.30 16.17 -10.00
N ASP A 128 -3.94 16.45 -11.25
CA ASP A 128 -3.98 15.48 -12.34
C ASP A 128 -3.07 14.26 -12.02
N CYS A 129 -1.89 14.49 -11.45
CA CYS A 129 -1.00 13.41 -11.01
C CYS A 129 -1.61 12.59 -9.87
N CYS A 130 -2.27 13.22 -8.90
CA CYS A 130 -2.97 12.55 -7.82
C CYS A 130 -4.17 11.74 -8.30
N VAL A 131 -4.90 12.22 -9.32
CA VAL A 131 -6.00 11.48 -9.95
C VAL A 131 -5.47 10.23 -10.68
N MET A 132 -4.35 10.36 -11.37
CA MET A 132 -3.77 9.26 -12.14
C MET A 132 -3.07 8.21 -11.26
N ARG A 133 -2.35 8.64 -10.22
CA ARG A 133 -1.48 7.81 -9.38
C ARG A 133 -1.45 8.33 -7.93
N PRO A 134 -2.54 8.21 -7.15
CA PRO A 134 -2.67 8.82 -5.82
C PRO A 134 -1.56 8.40 -4.86
N PHE A 135 -1.31 7.09 -4.74
CA PHE A 135 -0.26 6.55 -3.87
C PHE A 135 1.15 6.95 -4.28
N MET A 136 1.44 6.94 -5.57
CA MET A 136 2.74 7.38 -6.07
C MET A 136 2.99 8.84 -5.68
N MET A 137 2.00 9.71 -5.90
CA MET A 137 2.14 11.13 -5.55
C MET A 137 2.23 11.38 -4.06
N TYR A 138 1.50 10.62 -3.23
CA TYR A 138 1.69 10.62 -1.79
C TYR A 138 3.15 10.32 -1.41
N ARG A 139 3.77 9.28 -2.00
CA ARG A 139 5.18 8.95 -1.79
C ARG A 139 6.12 10.05 -2.29
N VAL A 140 5.86 10.61 -3.48
CA VAL A 140 6.65 11.72 -4.03
C VAL A 140 6.65 12.89 -3.07
N ILE A 141 5.48 13.35 -2.61
CA ILE A 141 5.34 14.48 -1.68
C ILE A 141 6.02 14.14 -0.34
N HIS A 142 5.86 12.91 0.14
CA HIS A 142 6.50 12.45 1.37
C HIS A 142 8.03 12.58 1.32
N TYR A 143 8.67 12.25 0.20
CA TYR A 143 10.13 12.33 0.09
C TYR A 143 10.66 13.68 -0.38
N ALA A 144 9.98 14.32 -1.32
CA ALA A 144 10.44 15.55 -1.95
C ALA A 144 10.31 16.76 -1.02
N LEU A 145 9.30 16.77 -0.13
CA LEU A 145 9.01 17.93 0.69
C LEU A 145 9.42 17.74 2.15
N THR A 146 9.81 18.83 2.77
CA THR A 146 10.07 18.97 4.20
C THR A 146 9.02 19.90 4.82
N ARG A 147 8.98 19.97 6.15
CA ARG A 147 8.10 20.90 6.87
C ARG A 147 8.37 22.38 6.60
N TYR A 148 9.50 22.72 5.97
CA TYR A 148 9.90 24.10 5.68
C TYR A 148 9.49 24.57 4.28
N ASP A 149 8.94 23.67 3.46
CA ASP A 149 8.56 23.94 2.07
C ASP A 149 7.16 24.57 1.96
N GLN A 150 6.90 25.63 2.74
CA GLN A 150 5.55 26.17 2.94
C GLN A 150 4.82 26.50 1.62
N ASN A 151 5.51 27.07 0.63
CA ASN A 151 4.91 27.39 -0.67
C ASN A 151 4.30 26.16 -1.36
N TYR A 152 4.99 25.02 -1.34
CA TYR A 152 4.49 23.79 -1.94
C TYR A 152 3.35 23.21 -1.11
N LEU A 153 3.48 23.25 0.22
CA LEU A 153 2.48 22.75 1.15
C LEU A 153 1.16 23.54 1.06
N ASP A 154 1.24 24.86 0.84
CA ASP A 154 0.08 25.72 0.60
C ASP A 154 -0.64 25.34 -0.70
N VAL A 155 0.11 25.07 -1.77
CA VAL A 155 -0.46 24.57 -3.03
C VAL A 155 -1.14 23.22 -2.82
N ILE A 156 -0.50 22.27 -2.13
CA ILE A 156 -1.09 20.95 -1.85
C ILE A 156 -2.35 21.07 -0.99
N ALA A 157 -2.37 21.98 0.00
CA ALA A 157 -3.58 22.28 0.77
C ALA A 157 -4.67 22.94 -0.09
N GLY A 158 -4.30 23.69 -1.13
CA GLY A 158 -5.21 24.18 -2.17
C GLY A 158 -5.81 23.04 -3.00
N VAL A 159 -4.97 22.12 -3.49
CA VAL A 159 -5.38 20.91 -4.21
C VAL A 159 -6.37 20.11 -3.38
N LEU A 160 -6.08 19.85 -2.10
CA LEU A 160 -6.93 19.11 -1.18
C LEU A 160 -8.38 19.65 -1.16
N LYS A 161 -8.56 20.98 -1.24
CA LYS A 161 -9.88 21.63 -1.24
C LYS A 161 -10.65 21.47 -2.56
N LYS A 162 -9.96 21.21 -3.67
CA LYS A 162 -10.54 21.10 -5.02
C LYS A 162 -10.83 19.67 -5.47
N VAL A 163 -10.32 18.68 -4.75
CA VAL A 163 -10.47 17.26 -5.10
C VAL A 163 -11.92 16.86 -5.36
N ASP A 164 -12.88 17.34 -4.54
CA ASP A 164 -14.30 16.97 -4.66
C ASP A 164 -14.94 17.39 -5.99
N THR A 165 -14.44 18.45 -6.61
CA THR A 165 -15.03 19.01 -7.84
C THR A 165 -14.41 18.45 -9.11
N GLU A 166 -13.27 17.76 -9.00
CA GLU A 166 -12.38 17.47 -10.13
C GLU A 166 -11.93 16.00 -10.21
N SER A 167 -12.35 15.14 -9.29
CA SER A 167 -12.01 13.71 -9.28
C SER A 167 -13.24 12.82 -9.08
N GLU A 168 -13.23 11.66 -9.73
CA GLU A 168 -14.20 10.58 -9.51
C GLU A 168 -13.93 9.80 -8.20
N TYR A 169 -12.69 9.88 -7.66
CA TYR A 169 -12.26 9.16 -6.47
C TYR A 169 -11.74 10.11 -5.37
N PRO A 170 -12.56 11.04 -4.88
CA PRO A 170 -12.08 12.12 -4.02
C PRO A 170 -11.64 11.63 -2.62
N VAL A 171 -12.21 10.53 -2.13
CA VAL A 171 -12.00 10.04 -0.75
C VAL A 171 -10.55 9.59 -0.52
N GLU A 172 -10.00 8.78 -1.42
CA GLU A 172 -8.62 8.28 -1.32
C GLU A 172 -7.60 9.40 -1.46
N ILE A 173 -7.75 10.23 -2.50
CA ILE A 173 -6.85 11.36 -2.77
C ILE A 173 -6.83 12.32 -1.56
N LYS A 174 -8.01 12.70 -1.04
CA LYS A 174 -8.08 13.58 0.13
C LYS A 174 -7.44 12.96 1.35
N TYR A 175 -7.68 11.68 1.62
CA TYR A 175 -7.07 10.99 2.76
C TYR A 175 -5.53 11.03 2.67
N LEU A 176 -4.97 10.72 1.51
CA LEU A 176 -3.52 10.70 1.31
C LEU A 176 -2.90 12.10 1.39
N LEU A 177 -3.52 13.10 0.75
CA LEU A 177 -3.06 14.49 0.82
C LEU A 177 -3.15 15.04 2.24
N ALA A 178 -4.25 14.80 2.95
CA ALA A 178 -4.39 15.18 4.35
C ALA A 178 -3.32 14.49 5.22
N THR A 179 -3.05 13.21 4.98
CA THR A 179 -2.04 12.45 5.71
C THR A 179 -0.64 13.02 5.53
N VAL A 180 -0.21 13.28 4.29
CA VAL A 180 1.13 13.86 4.06
C VAL A 180 1.22 15.30 4.59
N LEU A 181 0.15 16.10 4.49
CA LEU A 181 0.12 17.43 5.09
C LEU A 181 0.31 17.36 6.61
N PHE A 182 -0.29 16.38 7.29
CA PHE A 182 -0.10 16.15 8.72
C PHE A 182 1.37 15.84 9.04
N GLU A 183 1.98 14.94 8.28
CA GLU A 183 3.39 14.55 8.42
C GLU A 183 4.34 15.75 8.21
N LYS A 184 3.98 16.68 7.33
CA LYS A 184 4.75 17.91 7.05
C LYS A 184 4.40 19.07 7.99
N GLY A 185 3.56 18.85 8.99
CA GLY A 185 3.25 19.83 10.03
C GLY A 185 2.11 20.79 9.70
N GLN A 186 1.43 20.65 8.56
CA GLN A 186 0.22 21.41 8.22
C GLN A 186 -1.01 20.82 8.91
N ARG A 187 -1.00 20.82 10.25
CA ARG A 187 -1.98 20.11 11.07
C ARG A 187 -3.42 20.55 10.82
N ASP A 188 -3.67 21.84 10.70
CA ASP A 188 -5.02 22.38 10.52
C ASP A 188 -5.65 21.91 9.21
N ALA A 189 -4.91 22.03 8.10
CA ALA A 189 -5.35 21.58 6.78
C ALA A 189 -5.54 20.06 6.74
N ALA A 190 -4.66 19.31 7.39
CA ALA A 190 -4.74 17.86 7.45
C ALA A 190 -5.95 17.35 8.25
N VAL A 191 -6.14 17.85 9.48
CA VAL A 191 -7.29 17.51 10.32
C VAL A 191 -8.59 17.86 9.60
N GLN A 192 -8.61 19.02 8.93
CA GLN A 192 -9.74 19.42 8.11
C GLN A 192 -9.99 18.45 6.95
N GLY A 193 -8.95 18.02 6.24
CA GLY A 193 -9.05 17.04 5.16
C GLY A 193 -9.59 15.68 5.65
N TRP A 194 -9.11 15.16 6.77
CA TRP A 194 -9.64 13.92 7.36
C TRP A 194 -11.10 14.06 7.77
N TYR A 195 -11.47 15.20 8.36
CA TYR A 195 -12.86 15.47 8.72
C TYR A 195 -13.77 15.48 7.48
N GLU A 196 -13.32 16.08 6.37
CA GLU A 196 -14.04 16.08 5.10
C GLU A 196 -14.20 14.68 4.53
N VAL A 197 -13.13 13.89 4.51
CA VAL A 197 -13.14 12.48 4.09
C VAL A 197 -14.21 11.68 4.83
N VAL A 198 -14.29 11.85 6.15
CA VAL A 198 -15.30 11.18 6.99
C VAL A 198 -16.71 11.69 6.71
N SER A 199 -16.86 12.99 6.42
CA SER A 199 -18.16 13.63 6.21
C SER A 199 -18.75 13.39 4.81
N LEU A 200 -17.94 12.99 3.83
CA LEU A 200 -18.40 12.69 2.48
C LEU A 200 -19.43 11.56 2.51
N SER A 201 -20.55 11.77 1.82
CA SER A 201 -21.61 10.77 1.71
C SER A 201 -21.05 9.48 1.11
N VAL A 202 -21.38 8.36 1.75
CA VAL A 202 -20.96 7.03 1.32
C VAL A 202 -21.56 6.76 -0.05
N SER A 203 -20.74 6.77 -1.10
CA SER A 203 -21.06 6.03 -2.31
C SER A 203 -21.14 4.56 -1.93
N SER A 204 -21.98 3.76 -2.60
CA SER A 204 -22.05 2.31 -2.33
C SER A 204 -20.79 1.56 -2.75
N GLU A 205 -19.73 2.24 -3.19
CA GLU A 205 -18.51 1.62 -3.68
C GLU A 205 -17.57 1.23 -2.53
N SER A 206 -17.05 0.01 -2.59
CA SER A 206 -16.16 -0.54 -1.57
C SER A 206 -14.84 0.23 -1.41
N TRP A 207 -14.38 0.91 -2.48
CA TRP A 207 -13.09 1.60 -2.51
C TRP A 207 -13.00 2.80 -1.57
N ASP A 208 -14.11 3.49 -1.30
CA ASP A 208 -14.13 4.66 -0.40
C ASP A 208 -14.04 4.28 1.09
N LYS A 209 -14.21 2.99 1.40
CA LYS A 209 -14.40 2.53 2.77
C LYS A 209 -13.10 2.60 3.59
N GLY A 210 -12.01 2.07 3.03
CA GLY A 210 -10.69 2.06 3.66
C GLY A 210 -10.18 3.46 4.05
N PRO A 211 -10.03 4.40 3.10
CA PRO A 211 -9.54 5.74 3.41
C PRO A 211 -10.40 6.49 4.43
N ARG A 212 -11.73 6.28 4.41
CA ARG A 212 -12.64 6.86 5.39
C ARG A 212 -12.40 6.31 6.80
N MET A 213 -12.27 5.00 6.91
CA MET A 213 -11.97 4.33 8.18
C MET A 213 -10.63 4.76 8.76
N ARG A 214 -9.62 4.92 7.91
CA ARG A 214 -8.32 5.45 8.33
C ARG A 214 -8.38 6.90 8.76
N ALA A 215 -9.05 7.76 8.00
CA ALA A 215 -9.25 9.15 8.38
C ALA A 215 -9.93 9.27 9.76
N MET A 216 -11.00 8.50 9.97
CA MET A 216 -11.69 8.43 11.25
C MET A 216 -10.75 7.99 12.38
N SER A 217 -9.96 6.96 12.13
CA SER A 217 -9.05 6.41 13.14
C SER A 217 -7.88 7.35 13.45
N LYS A 218 -7.43 8.16 12.48
CA LYS A 218 -6.47 9.25 12.71
C LYS A 218 -7.09 10.34 13.60
N LEU A 219 -8.35 10.71 13.37
CA LEU A 219 -9.07 11.67 14.23
C LEU A 219 -9.27 11.13 15.66
N VAL A 220 -9.59 9.84 15.80
CA VAL A 220 -9.66 9.16 17.10
C VAL A 220 -8.29 9.18 17.79
N ALA A 221 -7.21 8.82 17.10
CA ALA A 221 -5.87 8.85 17.67
C ALA A 221 -5.50 10.27 18.15
N LEU A 222 -5.81 11.31 17.36
CA LEU A 222 -5.63 12.70 17.77
C LEU A 222 -6.44 13.07 19.01
N CYS A 223 -7.70 12.64 19.08
CA CYS A 223 -8.57 12.88 20.22
C CYS A 223 -8.01 12.27 21.53
N LEU A 224 -7.33 11.12 21.41
CA LEU A 224 -6.76 10.38 22.54
C LEU A 224 -5.39 10.90 22.97
N ASP A 225 -4.57 11.37 22.03
CA ASP A 225 -3.25 11.97 22.26
C ASP A 225 -3.36 13.28 23.06
N ASP A 226 -2.36 13.69 23.85
CA ASP A 226 -2.42 14.87 24.74
C ASP A 226 -2.01 16.20 24.05
N ALA A 227 -1.85 16.20 22.73
CA ALA A 227 -1.50 17.40 21.96
C ALA A 227 -2.66 18.39 21.82
N ASP A 228 -2.36 19.70 21.75
CA ASP A 228 -3.31 20.73 21.35
C ASP A 228 -3.81 20.42 19.94
N ILE A 229 -5.10 20.03 19.85
CA ILE A 229 -5.73 19.71 18.58
C ILE A 229 -6.29 21.02 18.00
N PRO A 230 -5.95 21.38 16.76
CA PRO A 230 -6.60 22.50 16.08
C PRO A 230 -8.10 22.21 16.01
N PHE A 231 -8.89 23.03 16.70
CA PHE A 231 -10.33 22.88 16.73
C PHE A 231 -10.91 23.23 15.37
N CYS A 232 -11.58 22.29 14.72
CA CYS A 232 -12.45 22.59 13.58
C CYS A 232 -13.81 23.06 14.11
N GLU A 233 -14.32 24.20 13.68
CA GLU A 233 -15.67 24.72 13.99
C GLU A 233 -16.81 23.89 13.36
N ARG A 234 -16.60 22.59 13.16
CA ARG A 234 -17.54 21.68 12.50
C ARG A 234 -18.40 20.94 13.52
N PRO A 235 -19.60 20.46 13.11
CA PRO A 235 -20.42 19.63 13.99
C PRO A 235 -19.65 18.37 14.43
N PRO A 236 -20.05 17.70 15.53
CA PRO A 236 -19.47 16.41 15.87
C PRO A 236 -19.79 15.34 14.81
N LEU A 237 -18.84 14.42 14.58
CA LEU A 237 -18.99 13.29 13.67
C LEU A 237 -19.90 12.21 14.28
N ILE A 238 -20.78 11.62 13.45
CA ILE A 238 -21.66 10.54 13.89
C ILE A 238 -20.93 9.21 13.72
N LEU A 239 -20.67 8.52 14.84
CA LEU A 239 -20.28 7.12 14.84
C LEU A 239 -21.55 6.27 14.75
N LYS A 240 -21.88 5.78 13.55
CA LYS A 240 -23.10 4.98 13.36
C LYS A 240 -22.91 3.61 14.01
N GLU A 241 -23.95 3.09 14.67
CA GLU A 241 -23.90 1.75 15.29
C GLU A 241 -23.62 0.62 14.29
N ASN A 242 -23.97 0.83 13.01
CA ASN A 242 -23.71 -0.11 11.91
C ASN A 242 -22.50 0.29 11.05
N SER A 243 -21.74 1.32 11.44
CA SER A 243 -20.48 1.64 10.75
C SER A 243 -19.41 0.66 11.21
N GLU A 244 -18.53 0.29 10.30
CA GLU A 244 -17.33 -0.47 10.64
C GLU A 244 -16.55 0.30 11.68
N LEU A 245 -16.39 -0.24 12.88
CA LEU A 245 -15.67 0.41 13.97
C LEU A 245 -14.25 -0.15 14.10
N ASP A 246 -13.82 -1.03 13.19
CA ASP A 246 -12.66 -1.90 13.41
C ASP A 246 -11.37 -1.14 13.67
N ASP A 247 -10.98 -0.26 12.74
CA ASP A 247 -9.77 0.54 12.89
C ASP A 247 -9.87 1.50 14.12
N ILE A 248 -11.07 1.98 14.46
CA ILE A 248 -11.29 2.81 15.63
C ILE A 248 -11.07 2.00 16.92
N CYS A 249 -11.63 0.80 16.98
CA CYS A 249 -11.49 -0.12 18.11
C CYS A 249 -10.04 -0.57 18.28
N LEU A 250 -9.28 -0.75 17.20
CA LEU A 250 -7.85 -1.03 17.25
C LEU A 250 -7.08 0.14 17.91
N VAL A 251 -7.34 1.38 17.51
CA VAL A 251 -6.71 2.57 18.11
C VAL A 251 -7.06 2.71 19.59
N LEU A 252 -8.34 2.56 19.94
CA LEU A 252 -8.82 2.62 21.32
C LEU A 252 -8.18 1.52 22.17
N SER A 253 -8.14 0.29 21.66
CA SER A 253 -7.53 -0.84 22.34
C SER A 253 -6.05 -0.60 22.60
N SER A 254 -5.28 -0.23 21.58
CA SER A 254 -3.85 0.11 21.73
C SER A 254 -3.65 1.17 22.83
N TRP A 255 -4.40 2.27 22.78
CA TRP A 255 -4.27 3.36 23.75
C TRP A 255 -4.63 2.93 25.18
N LEU A 256 -5.68 2.11 25.35
CA LEU A 256 -6.09 1.57 26.65
C LEU A 256 -5.06 0.58 27.20
N GLN A 257 -4.49 -0.28 26.35
CA GLN A 257 -3.44 -1.22 26.74
C GLN A 257 -2.17 -0.50 27.21
N ASP A 258 -1.74 0.54 26.51
CA ASP A 258 -0.56 1.35 26.88
C ASP A 258 -0.73 2.01 28.25
N ARG A 259 -1.98 2.22 28.69
CA ARG A 259 -2.33 2.76 30.02
C ARG A 259 -2.69 1.67 31.05
N GLY A 260 -2.57 0.40 30.69
CA GLY A 260 -2.81 -0.74 31.58
C GLY A 260 -4.28 -1.14 31.76
N ASP A 261 -5.21 -0.56 31.00
CA ASP A 261 -6.63 -0.91 31.04
C ASP A 261 -6.95 -2.07 30.08
N ILE A 262 -6.43 -3.24 30.44
CA ILE A 262 -6.51 -4.45 29.61
C ILE A 262 -7.96 -4.91 29.40
N ALA A 263 -8.83 -4.72 30.39
CA ALA A 263 -10.23 -5.13 30.32
C ALA A 263 -10.99 -4.32 29.26
N ASN A 264 -10.95 -2.99 29.35
CA ASN A 264 -11.63 -2.15 28.35
C ASN A 264 -10.96 -2.23 26.98
N ALA A 265 -9.64 -2.45 26.92
CA ALA A 265 -8.95 -2.69 25.67
C ALA A 265 -9.45 -3.95 24.95
N ARG A 266 -9.69 -5.03 25.69
CA ARG A 266 -10.28 -6.27 25.14
C ARG A 266 -11.72 -6.05 24.72
N ASP A 267 -12.51 -5.33 25.52
CA ASP A 267 -13.91 -5.01 25.17
C ASP A 267 -14.02 -4.18 23.89
N ALA A 268 -13.08 -3.27 23.63
CA ALA A 268 -13.03 -2.53 22.36
C ALA A 268 -12.93 -3.48 21.16
N LEU A 269 -12.06 -4.49 21.24
CA LEU A 269 -11.81 -5.45 20.15
C LEU A 269 -12.86 -6.55 20.04
N ARG A 270 -13.62 -6.82 21.12
CA ARG A 270 -14.66 -7.84 21.15
C ARG A 270 -15.74 -7.62 20.09
N TRP A 271 -16.08 -6.36 19.81
CA TRP A 271 -16.98 -6.01 18.71
C TRP A 271 -16.42 -6.42 17.35
N CYS A 272 -15.14 -6.15 17.10
CA CYS A 272 -14.48 -6.49 15.82
C CYS A 272 -14.51 -7.99 15.57
N VAL A 273 -14.22 -8.80 16.59
CA VAL A 273 -14.28 -10.26 16.48
C VAL A 273 -15.70 -10.73 16.16
N LYS A 274 -16.72 -10.14 16.80
CA LYS A 274 -18.12 -10.45 16.53
C LYS A 274 -18.49 -10.19 15.07
N GLU A 275 -18.17 -9.00 14.55
CA GLU A 275 -18.47 -8.63 13.17
C GLU A 275 -17.73 -9.51 12.17
N CYS A 276 -16.45 -9.80 12.42
CA CYS A 276 -15.67 -10.69 11.54
C CYS A 276 -16.26 -12.11 11.50
N ILE A 277 -16.71 -12.65 12.63
CA ILE A 277 -17.41 -13.94 12.65
C ILE A 277 -18.72 -13.88 11.86
N SER A 278 -19.44 -12.77 11.95
CA SER A 278 -20.68 -12.56 11.17
C SER A 278 -20.40 -12.53 9.67
N LEU A 279 -19.36 -11.81 9.22
CA LEU A 279 -18.93 -11.77 7.82
C LEU A 279 -18.55 -13.17 7.33
N LEU A 280 -17.70 -13.89 8.08
CA LEU A 280 -17.28 -15.26 7.73
C LEU A 280 -18.42 -16.30 7.77
N SER A 281 -19.65 -15.90 8.09
CA SER A 281 -20.82 -16.78 8.20
C SER A 281 -22.00 -16.33 7.32
N ASP A 282 -21.82 -15.32 6.47
CA ASP A 282 -22.90 -14.72 5.67
C ASP A 282 -23.08 -15.35 4.26
N ASP A 283 -22.39 -16.46 4.00
CA ASP A 283 -22.33 -17.17 2.71
C ASP A 283 -21.71 -16.35 1.54
N ASP A 284 -21.10 -15.18 1.80
CA ASP A 284 -20.40 -14.34 0.82
C ASP A 284 -18.87 -14.43 0.95
N PRO A 285 -18.21 -15.37 0.25
CA PRO A 285 -16.75 -15.54 0.34
C PRO A 285 -15.97 -14.35 -0.21
N SER A 286 -16.61 -13.35 -0.84
CA SER A 286 -15.92 -12.17 -1.35
C SER A 286 -15.45 -11.21 -0.25
N ASN A 287 -16.03 -11.31 0.95
CA ASN A 287 -15.67 -10.47 2.10
C ASN A 287 -14.81 -11.21 3.16
N ASP A 288 -14.60 -12.52 2.99
CA ASP A 288 -13.85 -13.36 3.92
C ASP A 288 -12.44 -12.81 4.18
N ILE A 289 -11.77 -12.35 3.12
CA ILE A 289 -10.41 -11.81 3.24
C ILE A 289 -10.37 -10.56 4.12
N ASP A 290 -11.36 -9.67 3.99
CA ASP A 290 -11.46 -8.48 4.83
C ASP A 290 -11.66 -8.88 6.30
N ALA A 291 -12.48 -9.90 6.55
CA ALA A 291 -12.69 -10.43 7.90
C ALA A 291 -11.41 -11.07 8.48
N TYR A 292 -10.66 -11.86 7.70
CA TYR A 292 -9.40 -12.43 8.17
C TYR A 292 -8.34 -11.34 8.41
N MET A 293 -8.24 -10.33 7.55
CA MET A 293 -7.34 -9.19 7.73
C MET A 293 -7.66 -8.41 9.00
N ARG A 294 -8.95 -8.21 9.31
CA ARG A 294 -9.40 -7.57 10.56
C ARG A 294 -9.05 -8.43 11.78
N LEU A 295 -9.35 -9.73 11.75
CA LEU A 295 -8.99 -10.66 12.83
C LEU A 295 -7.48 -10.70 13.07
N PHE A 296 -6.68 -10.71 12.01
CA PHE A 296 -5.22 -10.62 12.11
C PHE A 296 -4.77 -9.38 12.90
N ARG A 297 -5.34 -8.20 12.61
CA ARG A 297 -5.00 -6.97 13.36
C ARG A 297 -5.47 -7.02 14.82
N VAL A 298 -6.66 -7.56 15.06
CA VAL A 298 -7.18 -7.76 16.42
C VAL A 298 -6.24 -8.64 17.24
N PHE A 299 -5.84 -9.79 16.71
CA PHE A 299 -4.96 -10.72 17.42
C PHE A 299 -3.53 -10.22 17.51
N LEU A 300 -3.09 -9.39 16.56
CA LEU A 300 -1.80 -8.71 16.64
C LEU A 300 -1.74 -7.76 17.84
N ALA A 301 -2.83 -7.06 18.13
CA ALA A 301 -2.95 -6.15 19.27
C ALA A 301 -3.09 -6.89 20.61
N VAL A 302 -3.33 -8.21 20.63
CA VAL A 302 -3.59 -8.98 21.84
C VAL A 302 -2.48 -10.01 22.09
N LYS A 303 -1.67 -9.77 23.12
CA LYS A 303 -0.41 -10.50 23.36
C LYS A 303 -0.56 -12.02 23.58
N ASP A 304 -1.71 -12.49 24.05
CA ASP A 304 -2.00 -13.90 24.35
C ASP A 304 -2.84 -14.59 23.25
N SER A 305 -2.82 -14.05 22.03
CA SER A 305 -3.59 -14.57 20.89
C SER A 305 -2.70 -15.02 19.72
N ASP A 306 -1.46 -15.43 19.98
CA ASP A 306 -0.50 -15.86 18.94
C ASP A 306 -1.00 -17.06 18.11
N GLU A 307 -1.72 -17.98 18.73
CA GLU A 307 -2.34 -19.13 18.05
C GLU A 307 -3.38 -18.67 17.02
N ASP A 308 -4.28 -17.76 17.41
CA ASP A 308 -5.32 -17.19 16.54
C ASP A 308 -4.74 -16.24 15.49
N LEU A 309 -3.70 -15.49 15.85
CA LEU A 309 -2.94 -14.63 14.94
C LEU A 309 -2.33 -15.44 13.80
N GLY A 310 -1.70 -16.58 14.12
CA GLY A 310 -1.15 -17.51 13.15
C GLY A 310 -2.21 -18.10 12.23
N ALA A 311 -3.36 -18.48 12.77
CA ALA A 311 -4.50 -18.97 11.99
C ALA A 311 -5.06 -17.91 11.02
N ALA A 312 -5.28 -16.68 11.48
CA ALA A 312 -5.75 -15.59 10.63
C ALA A 312 -4.74 -15.29 9.49
N LEU A 313 -3.44 -15.18 9.82
CA LEU A 313 -2.39 -14.99 8.81
C LEU A 313 -2.33 -16.12 7.79
N TYR A 314 -2.50 -17.36 8.26
CA TYR A 314 -2.52 -18.53 7.38
C TYR A 314 -3.65 -18.45 6.35
N LEU A 315 -4.86 -18.08 6.78
CA LEU A 315 -6.04 -17.96 5.92
C LEU A 315 -5.87 -16.82 4.90
N ILE A 316 -5.30 -15.69 5.32
CA ILE A 316 -4.94 -14.58 4.41
C ILE A 316 -3.97 -15.06 3.32
N LYS A 317 -2.96 -15.86 3.69
CA LYS A 317 -1.96 -16.38 2.73
C LYS A 317 -2.49 -17.48 1.80
N GLN A 318 -3.58 -18.16 2.13
CA GLN A 318 -4.17 -19.18 1.25
C GLN A 318 -4.94 -18.58 0.07
N GLU A 319 -5.57 -17.42 0.27
CA GLU A 319 -6.47 -16.78 -0.70
C GLU A 319 -5.81 -16.28 -2.02
N PRO A 320 -4.59 -15.71 -2.05
CA PRO A 320 -4.01 -15.14 -3.27
C PRO A 320 -3.48 -16.20 -4.26
N GLU A 321 -3.25 -17.42 -3.81
CA GLU A 321 -2.51 -18.40 -4.60
C GLU A 321 -3.23 -19.01 -5.82
N PRO A 322 -4.57 -19.21 -5.82
CA PRO A 322 -5.26 -19.72 -7.01
C PRO A 322 -5.04 -18.83 -8.23
N ARG A 323 -4.99 -17.50 -8.06
CA ARG A 323 -4.75 -16.54 -9.16
C ARG A 323 -3.31 -16.61 -9.68
N THR A 324 -2.30 -16.74 -8.80
CA THR A 324 -0.90 -16.98 -9.21
C THR A 324 -0.72 -18.31 -9.96
N SER A 325 -1.48 -19.35 -9.60
CA SER A 325 -1.39 -20.67 -10.24
C SER A 325 -1.94 -20.68 -11.66
N VAL A 326 -2.97 -19.89 -11.99
CA VAL A 326 -3.54 -19.85 -13.34
C VAL A 326 -2.55 -19.22 -14.34
N ALA A 327 -1.77 -18.22 -13.90
CA ALA A 327 -0.70 -17.64 -14.70
C ALA A 327 0.45 -18.65 -14.94
N ARG A 328 0.85 -19.41 -13.91
CA ARG A 328 1.88 -20.48 -14.02
C ARG A 328 1.41 -21.74 -14.76
N ASN A 329 0.12 -22.09 -14.67
CA ASN A 329 -0.42 -23.28 -15.32
C ASN A 329 -0.75 -23.02 -16.80
N ARG A 330 -0.97 -21.77 -17.22
CA ARG A 330 -0.97 -21.40 -18.65
C ARG A 330 0.39 -21.63 -19.31
N THR A 331 1.48 -21.52 -18.54
CA THR A 331 2.85 -21.83 -19.01
C THR A 331 3.10 -23.34 -19.12
N GLY A 332 2.33 -24.19 -18.43
CA GLY A 332 2.42 -25.66 -18.55
C GLY A 332 1.42 -26.30 -19.52
N ALA A 333 0.28 -25.67 -19.79
CA ALA A 333 -0.84 -26.26 -20.53
C ALA A 333 -0.91 -25.84 -22.02
N THR A 334 0.23 -25.57 -22.66
CA THR A 334 0.29 -25.43 -24.13
C THR A 334 0.90 -26.68 -24.77
N ASN A 335 0.52 -27.85 -24.28
CA ASN A 335 0.75 -29.11 -24.97
C ASN A 335 -0.58 -29.85 -25.09
N LEU A 336 -0.97 -30.09 -26.35
CA LEU A 336 -1.99 -31.01 -26.84
C LEU A 336 -3.45 -30.54 -26.79
N SER A 337 -3.82 -29.78 -27.81
CA SER A 337 -5.06 -30.05 -28.54
C SER A 337 -4.72 -30.06 -30.03
N ASP A 338 -4.63 -31.27 -30.59
CA ASP A 338 -4.76 -31.49 -32.03
C ASP A 338 -6.06 -30.84 -32.51
N ASP A 339 -5.96 -29.90 -33.47
CA ASP A 339 -6.88 -29.77 -34.60
C ASP A 339 -6.38 -28.66 -35.55
N ASP A 340 -5.54 -29.09 -36.48
CA ASP A 340 -5.56 -28.81 -37.93
C ASP A 340 -6.10 -27.45 -38.43
N VAL A 341 -5.27 -26.39 -38.40
CA VAL A 341 -5.25 -25.35 -39.46
C VAL A 341 -3.83 -24.78 -39.60
N GLN A 342 -3.22 -25.01 -40.77
CA GLN A 342 -1.93 -24.45 -41.21
C GLN A 342 -1.96 -22.92 -41.28
N LEU A 343 -0.99 -22.25 -40.64
CA LEU A 343 -0.49 -20.94 -41.06
C LEU A 343 1.01 -20.83 -40.75
N GLU A 344 1.79 -20.66 -41.82
CA GLU A 344 3.26 -20.63 -41.89
C GLU A 344 3.89 -19.44 -41.12
N VAL A 345 4.03 -19.54 -39.80
CA VAL A 345 4.87 -18.59 -39.00
C VAL A 345 5.77 -19.34 -37.99
N SER A 346 6.01 -20.65 -38.17
CA SER A 346 6.73 -21.47 -37.18
C SER A 346 8.21 -21.76 -37.47
N ASP A 347 8.70 -21.56 -38.70
CA ASP A 347 10.07 -21.99 -39.05
C ASP A 347 11.19 -21.12 -38.44
N ALA A 348 10.88 -19.90 -37.97
CA ALA A 348 11.87 -19.01 -37.36
C ALA A 348 12.05 -19.22 -35.84
N LEU A 349 11.14 -19.93 -35.18
CA LEU A 349 11.16 -20.13 -33.71
C LEU A 349 11.70 -21.50 -33.29
N GLN A 350 11.93 -22.42 -34.24
CA GLN A 350 12.25 -23.82 -33.93
C GLN A 350 13.75 -24.13 -33.75
N ASN A 351 14.63 -23.12 -33.91
CA ASN A 351 16.07 -23.29 -33.78
C ASN A 351 16.67 -22.77 -32.46
N VAL A 352 15.86 -22.39 -31.48
CA VAL A 352 16.35 -22.10 -30.12
C VAL A 352 16.33 -23.41 -29.33
N GLN A 353 17.47 -24.11 -29.32
CA GLN A 353 17.69 -25.25 -28.42
C GLN A 353 17.70 -24.75 -26.97
N LEU A 354 16.56 -24.88 -26.30
CA LEU A 354 16.49 -24.83 -24.85
C LEU A 354 17.15 -26.10 -24.32
N THR A 355 18.31 -25.92 -23.67
CA THR A 355 18.93 -26.98 -22.88
C THR A 355 18.10 -27.15 -21.61
N ASP A 356 17.68 -28.37 -21.30
CA ASP A 356 17.08 -28.74 -20.02
C ASP A 356 18.12 -28.52 -18.92
N GLY A 357 18.17 -27.29 -18.40
CA GLY A 357 18.94 -26.92 -17.23
C GLY A 357 18.26 -27.47 -16.00
N GLU A 358 18.92 -28.42 -15.33
CA GLU A 358 18.58 -28.85 -13.97
C GLU A 358 18.42 -27.62 -13.08
N ASP A 359 17.26 -27.53 -12.42
CA ASP A 359 16.85 -26.49 -11.48
C ASP A 359 17.92 -26.33 -10.38
N PRO A 360 18.75 -25.28 -10.40
CA PRO A 360 19.77 -25.09 -9.38
C PRO A 360 19.05 -24.71 -8.09
N CYS A 361 19.20 -25.55 -7.06
CA CYS A 361 18.80 -25.20 -5.70
C CYS A 361 19.24 -23.77 -5.37
N LEU A 362 18.25 -22.91 -5.12
CA LEU A 362 18.34 -21.51 -4.70
C LEU A 362 18.96 -21.39 -3.29
N ASP A 363 20.22 -21.78 -3.15
CA ASP A 363 20.98 -21.69 -1.88
C ASP A 363 22.23 -20.80 -2.02
N SER A 364 22.36 -20.03 -3.10
CA SER A 364 23.45 -19.05 -3.23
C SER A 364 23.09 -17.75 -2.50
N GLY A 365 23.68 -17.59 -1.32
CA GLY A 365 23.46 -16.54 -0.31
C GLY A 365 23.72 -15.09 -0.73
N THR A 366 22.98 -14.57 -1.71
CA THR A 366 22.81 -13.14 -1.95
C THR A 366 21.37 -12.73 -1.62
N ASP A 367 21.05 -12.73 -0.32
CA ASP A 367 19.75 -12.39 0.31
C ASP A 367 19.34 -10.89 0.22
N ALA A 368 19.94 -10.12 -0.68
CA ALA A 368 19.87 -8.66 -0.61
C ALA A 368 18.72 -8.04 -1.44
N ASP A 369 18.40 -8.55 -2.64
CA ASP A 369 17.60 -7.77 -3.60
C ASP A 369 16.38 -8.48 -4.21
N HIS A 370 16.08 -9.74 -3.86
CA HIS A 370 14.93 -10.46 -4.43
C HIS A 370 13.55 -10.03 -3.87
N ASP A 371 13.51 -9.17 -2.86
CA ASP A 371 12.28 -8.79 -2.16
C ASP A 371 11.43 -7.76 -2.95
N ASP A 372 12.02 -6.99 -3.87
CA ASP A 372 11.30 -5.92 -4.57
C ASP A 372 10.50 -6.41 -5.80
N ILE A 373 10.85 -7.57 -6.37
CA ILE A 373 10.26 -8.10 -7.62
C ILE A 373 8.86 -8.69 -7.41
N TYR A 374 8.62 -9.37 -6.28
CA TYR A 374 7.37 -10.12 -6.08
C TYR A 374 6.12 -9.24 -6.01
N ASP A 375 6.23 -8.02 -5.47
CA ASP A 375 5.14 -7.05 -5.40
C ASP A 375 4.83 -6.41 -6.77
N ALA A 376 5.82 -6.32 -7.68
CA ALA A 376 5.63 -5.71 -9.01
C ALA A 376 4.82 -6.61 -9.96
N LEU A 377 4.82 -7.93 -9.72
CA LEU A 377 4.17 -8.92 -10.58
C LEU A 377 2.65 -9.03 -10.34
N TYR A 378 2.12 -8.46 -9.26
CA TYR A 378 0.69 -8.56 -8.91
C TYR A 378 0.10 -7.23 -8.43
N PRO A 379 0.14 -6.16 -9.27
CA PRO A 379 -0.37 -4.84 -8.90
C PRO A 379 -1.88 -4.82 -8.58
N ASP A 380 -2.63 -5.85 -8.98
CA ASP A 380 -4.09 -5.91 -8.85
C ASP A 380 -4.59 -6.50 -7.52
N ILE A 381 -3.71 -7.07 -6.68
CA ILE A 381 -4.09 -7.60 -5.37
C ILE A 381 -3.52 -6.68 -4.30
N VAL A 382 -4.35 -5.74 -3.84
CA VAL A 382 -4.04 -4.91 -2.67
C VAL A 382 -5.02 -5.29 -1.56
N TYR A 383 -4.50 -5.88 -0.48
CA TYR A 383 -5.32 -6.31 0.66
C TYR A 383 -5.91 -5.15 1.46
N ASP A 384 -5.17 -4.05 1.58
CA ASP A 384 -5.65 -2.85 2.24
C ASP A 384 -5.00 -1.63 1.60
N ARG A 385 -5.80 -0.93 0.78
CA ARG A 385 -5.41 0.26 0.02
C ARG A 385 -5.01 1.46 0.85
N CYS A 386 -4.84 1.34 2.16
CA CYS A 386 -4.35 2.43 2.99
C CYS A 386 -3.31 1.98 4.02
N THR A 387 -2.90 0.71 3.98
CA THR A 387 -1.78 0.24 4.80
C THR A 387 -0.50 0.43 4.02
N ASP A 388 0.43 1.18 4.60
CA ASP A 388 1.71 1.48 3.99
C ASP A 388 2.88 1.16 4.93
N CYS A 389 4.06 1.04 4.35
CA CYS A 389 5.28 1.05 5.13
C CYS A 389 5.46 2.44 5.75
N SER A 390 5.47 2.53 7.07
CA SER A 390 5.64 3.80 7.80
C SER A 390 6.95 4.52 7.45
N GLY A 391 7.97 3.76 7.02
CA GLY A 391 9.23 4.31 6.51
C GLY A 391 9.15 4.71 5.04
N CYS A 392 9.00 3.74 4.14
CA CYS A 392 9.15 4.01 2.71
C CYS A 392 7.86 4.41 1.97
N LYS A 393 6.73 4.41 2.68
CA LYS A 393 5.37 4.71 2.19
C LYS A 393 4.91 3.81 1.05
N ARG A 394 5.56 2.65 0.87
CA ARG A 394 5.13 1.60 -0.07
C ARG A 394 3.85 0.98 0.47
N GLU A 395 2.84 0.87 -0.38
CA GLU A 395 1.58 0.18 -0.08
C GLU A 395 1.81 -1.31 0.14
N ILE A 396 1.02 -1.92 1.03
CA ILE A 396 1.03 -3.37 1.24
C ILE A 396 0.23 -4.05 0.13
N GLY A 397 0.93 -4.51 -0.92
CA GLY A 397 0.33 -5.39 -1.93
C GLY A 397 0.04 -6.77 -1.36
N THR A 398 1.04 -7.40 -0.75
CA THR A 398 0.91 -8.73 -0.13
C THR A 398 1.23 -8.70 1.37
N MET A 399 0.64 -9.59 2.16
CA MET A 399 0.96 -9.72 3.59
C MET A 399 2.30 -10.44 3.86
N GLN A 400 3.16 -10.63 2.86
CA GLN A 400 4.40 -11.39 2.98
C GLN A 400 5.58 -10.50 3.30
N HIS A 401 6.51 -10.98 4.12
CA HIS A 401 7.73 -10.24 4.45
C HIS A 401 7.50 -8.84 5.09
N TRP A 402 6.39 -8.68 5.79
CA TRP A 402 6.05 -7.45 6.50
C TRP A 402 6.24 -7.59 7.99
N TYR A 403 6.53 -6.47 8.64
CA TYR A 403 6.68 -6.36 10.09
C TYR A 403 5.58 -5.45 10.60
N PHE A 404 4.72 -5.97 11.46
CA PHE A 404 3.61 -5.24 12.07
C PHE A 404 3.92 -4.96 13.53
N CYS A 405 3.76 -3.72 13.98
CA CYS A 405 3.92 -3.38 15.39
C CYS A 405 2.78 -4.01 16.21
N ARG A 406 3.12 -4.67 17.32
CA ARG A 406 2.11 -5.26 18.23
C ARG A 406 1.41 -4.25 19.13
N SER A 407 1.97 -3.05 19.25
CA SER A 407 1.42 -2.00 20.14
C SER A 407 0.72 -0.90 19.36
N CYS A 408 1.22 -0.52 18.18
CA CYS A 408 0.64 0.55 17.37
C CYS A 408 -0.29 -0.01 16.30
N ALA A 409 -1.59 0.31 16.41
CA ALA A 409 -2.67 -0.20 15.55
C ALA A 409 -2.36 -0.24 14.05
N PHE A 410 -1.63 0.76 13.53
CA PHE A 410 -1.41 0.93 12.09
C PHE A 410 0.06 1.02 11.69
N LEU A 411 0.99 0.74 12.61
CA LEU A 411 2.40 0.84 12.26
C LEU A 411 2.86 -0.47 11.62
N THR A 412 3.21 -0.35 10.34
CA THR A 412 3.72 -1.44 9.51
C THR A 412 4.99 -1.01 8.82
N ILE A 413 5.97 -1.89 8.71
CA ILE A 413 7.22 -1.62 8.00
C ILE A 413 7.59 -2.81 7.14
N CYS A 414 8.06 -2.52 5.92
CA CYS A 414 8.57 -3.56 5.04
C CYS A 414 9.92 -4.06 5.56
N ARG A 415 10.32 -5.27 5.15
CA ARG A 415 11.60 -5.89 5.54
C ARG A 415 12.82 -4.99 5.35
N ARG A 416 12.87 -4.25 4.24
CA ARG A 416 13.97 -3.31 3.97
C ARG A 416 14.05 -2.18 5.01
N CYS A 417 12.92 -1.56 5.33
CA CYS A 417 12.88 -0.51 6.35
C CYS A 417 13.16 -1.08 7.74
N TYR A 418 12.65 -2.27 8.06
CA TYR A 418 12.93 -2.95 9.32
C TYR A 418 14.42 -3.22 9.54
N ARG A 419 15.14 -3.74 8.52
CA ARG A 419 16.60 -3.94 8.57
C ARG A 419 17.36 -2.62 8.82
N GLN A 420 16.88 -1.51 8.25
CA GLN A 420 17.45 -0.18 8.52
C GLN A 420 17.22 0.24 9.99
N CYS A 421 16.05 -0.05 10.56
CA CYS A 421 15.78 0.17 11.99
C CYS A 421 16.74 -0.63 12.88
N GLU A 422 16.91 -1.94 12.60
CA GLU A 422 17.77 -2.83 13.40
C GLU A 422 19.25 -2.39 13.39
N SER A 423 19.70 -1.74 12.31
CA SER A 423 21.06 -1.20 12.22
C SER A 423 21.33 -0.01 13.17
N GLY A 424 20.32 0.44 13.92
CA GLY A 424 20.43 1.49 14.94
C GLY A 424 20.22 2.90 14.42
N ASP A 425 19.88 3.08 13.15
CA ASP A 425 19.67 4.39 12.53
C ASP A 425 18.19 4.80 12.51
N LEU A 426 17.54 4.72 13.68
CA LEU A 426 16.14 5.12 13.86
C LEU A 426 15.90 6.60 13.51
N SER A 427 16.95 7.41 13.45
CA SER A 427 16.89 8.81 13.02
C SER A 427 16.41 8.98 11.58
N LYS A 428 16.59 7.94 10.74
CA LYS A 428 16.24 7.98 9.31
C LYS A 428 14.79 7.63 9.00
N ILE A 429 14.04 7.11 9.97
CA ILE A 429 12.63 6.78 9.78
C ILE A 429 11.82 7.58 10.81
N PRO A 430 11.63 8.88 10.56
CA PRO A 430 10.88 9.73 11.46
C PRO A 430 9.44 9.19 11.63
N GLY A 431 8.98 9.07 12.87
CA GLY A 431 7.63 8.61 13.19
C GLY A 431 7.47 7.09 13.33
N ILE A 432 8.55 6.32 13.54
CA ILE A 432 8.43 4.98 14.12
C ILE A 432 7.85 5.09 15.53
N CYS A 433 7.12 4.06 15.95
CA CYS A 433 6.69 3.89 17.33
C CYS A 433 7.85 3.82 18.33
N ASP A 434 7.51 3.61 19.60
CA ASP A 434 8.49 3.33 20.64
C ASP A 434 9.45 2.20 20.22
N PRO A 435 10.78 2.38 20.34
CA PRO A 435 11.77 1.35 20.04
C PRO A 435 11.60 0.04 20.84
N ASP A 436 10.95 0.08 22.00
CA ASP A 436 10.68 -1.09 22.83
C ASP A 436 9.49 -1.92 22.32
N HIS A 437 8.74 -1.40 21.34
CA HIS A 437 7.65 -2.14 20.74
C HIS A 437 8.15 -3.34 19.95
N LYS A 438 7.47 -4.47 20.14
CA LYS A 438 7.77 -5.70 19.40
C LYS A 438 7.07 -5.69 18.05
N PHE A 439 7.77 -6.20 17.05
CA PHE A 439 7.22 -6.43 15.72
C PHE A 439 6.89 -7.91 15.52
N PHE A 440 5.80 -8.16 14.80
CA PHE A 440 5.42 -9.47 14.29
C PHE A 440 5.79 -9.56 12.82
N TYR A 441 6.63 -10.53 12.49
CA TYR A 441 7.02 -10.81 11.11
C TYR A 441 6.03 -11.78 10.48
N THR A 442 5.52 -11.44 9.30
CA THR A 442 4.49 -12.24 8.65
C THR A 442 5.01 -13.39 7.80
N ASP A 443 6.31 -13.67 7.75
CA ASP A 443 6.90 -14.78 6.98
C ASP A 443 6.66 -14.73 5.45
N PRO A 444 7.38 -15.57 4.67
CA PRO A 444 7.16 -15.72 3.21
C PRO A 444 5.82 -16.39 2.86
N LEU A 445 5.58 -16.62 1.56
CA LEU A 445 4.48 -17.47 1.06
C LEU A 445 4.43 -18.85 1.72
N LEU A 446 3.21 -19.39 1.84
CA LEU A 446 2.99 -20.75 2.32
C LEU A 446 3.62 -21.76 1.37
N ARG A 447 4.50 -22.60 1.90
CA ARG A 447 5.06 -23.73 1.16
C ARG A 447 3.99 -24.79 0.95
N SER A 448 4.08 -25.57 -0.12
CA SER A 448 3.16 -26.68 -0.37
C SER A 448 3.06 -27.67 0.81
N SER A 449 4.15 -27.85 1.56
CA SER A 449 4.22 -28.71 2.75
C SER A 449 3.52 -28.13 3.99
N GLU A 450 3.27 -26.82 4.03
CA GLU A 450 2.59 -26.14 5.14
C GLU A 450 1.07 -26.13 4.96
N ARG A 451 0.59 -26.51 3.77
CA ARG A 451 -0.82 -26.50 3.42
C ARG A 451 -1.59 -27.61 4.15
N VAL A 452 -2.79 -27.27 4.59
CA VAL A 452 -3.77 -28.19 5.16
C VAL A 452 -4.95 -28.32 4.19
N PRO A 453 -5.82 -29.33 4.34
CA PRO A 453 -6.99 -29.48 3.48
C PRO A 453 -7.87 -28.23 3.45
N LYS A 454 -8.55 -28.00 2.32
CA LYS A 454 -9.47 -26.86 2.16
C LYS A 454 -10.55 -26.88 3.26
N GLY A 455 -10.83 -25.72 3.85
CA GLY A 455 -11.79 -25.57 4.95
C GLY A 455 -11.21 -25.84 6.33
N MET A 456 -9.89 -26.08 6.42
CA MET A 456 -9.18 -26.27 7.68
C MET A 456 -8.10 -25.20 7.89
N VAL A 457 -7.73 -25.00 9.14
CA VAL A 457 -6.69 -24.07 9.55
C VAL A 457 -5.76 -24.73 10.59
N PRO A 458 -4.44 -24.53 10.52
CA PRO A 458 -3.53 -24.96 11.57
C PRO A 458 -3.55 -23.96 12.73
N LEU A 459 -3.72 -24.47 13.94
CA LEU A 459 -3.45 -23.77 15.19
C LEU A 459 -2.14 -24.29 15.77
N ILE A 460 -1.26 -23.38 16.17
CA ILE A 460 0.04 -23.70 16.77
C ILE A 460 0.04 -23.16 18.19
N SER A 461 0.06 -24.06 19.17
CA SER A 461 0.10 -23.68 20.58
C SER A 461 1.43 -23.00 20.95
N PRO A 462 1.51 -22.30 22.09
CA PRO A 462 2.77 -21.73 22.58
C PRO A 462 3.90 -22.77 22.76
N ASP A 463 3.54 -24.04 22.98
CA ASP A 463 4.48 -25.16 23.11
C ASP A 463 4.92 -25.73 21.74
N GLY A 464 4.40 -25.18 20.64
CA GLY A 464 4.68 -25.60 19.27
C GLY A 464 3.84 -26.80 18.80
N GLU A 465 2.84 -27.22 19.56
CA GLU A 465 1.94 -28.30 19.15
C GLU A 465 1.00 -27.80 18.05
N LYS A 466 0.98 -28.52 16.92
CA LYS A 466 0.15 -28.17 15.76
C LYS A 466 -1.15 -28.98 15.78
N GLN A 467 -2.27 -28.31 15.94
CA GLN A 467 -3.61 -28.86 15.74
C GLN A 467 -4.16 -28.39 14.38
N ILE A 468 -4.82 -29.27 13.63
CA ILE A 468 -5.54 -28.89 12.41
C ILE A 468 -7.03 -29.03 12.70
N ILE A 469 -7.77 -27.93 12.59
CA ILE A 469 -9.21 -27.89 12.87
C ILE A 469 -9.98 -27.29 11.71
N TRP A 470 -11.30 -27.47 11.71
CA TRP A 470 -12.19 -26.83 10.74
C TRP A 470 -12.28 -25.32 11.00
N ILE A 471 -12.41 -24.52 9.94
CA ILE A 471 -12.61 -23.06 10.07
C ILE A 471 -13.88 -22.76 10.89
N GLU A 472 -14.96 -23.52 10.69
CA GLU A 472 -16.19 -23.39 11.51
C GLU A 472 -15.92 -23.64 13.00
N GLU A 473 -15.16 -24.68 13.33
CA GLU A 473 -14.78 -24.97 14.71
C GLU A 473 -13.90 -23.85 15.30
N TRP A 474 -12.99 -23.28 14.51
CA TRP A 474 -12.19 -22.12 14.93
C TRP A 474 -13.07 -20.90 15.20
N LYS A 475 -14.05 -20.60 14.33
CA LYS A 475 -15.02 -19.51 14.53
C LYS A 475 -15.84 -19.68 15.81
N ASP A 476 -16.33 -20.89 16.08
CA ASP A 476 -17.08 -21.19 17.31
C ASP A 476 -16.21 -20.98 18.56
N ARG A 477 -14.95 -21.46 18.53
CA ARG A 477 -13.97 -21.23 19.62
C ARG A 477 -13.69 -19.74 19.81
N LEU A 478 -13.56 -18.96 18.73
CA LEU A 478 -13.39 -17.51 18.80
C LEU A 478 -14.62 -16.84 19.43
N ALA A 479 -15.82 -17.22 19.01
CA ALA A 479 -17.08 -16.68 19.55
C ALA A 479 -17.19 -16.92 21.06
N GLU A 480 -16.81 -18.11 21.53
CA GLU A 480 -16.77 -18.46 22.96
C GLU A 480 -15.67 -17.70 23.70
N LYS A 481 -14.42 -17.75 23.21
CA LYS A 481 -13.24 -17.09 23.81
C LYS A 481 -13.43 -15.58 23.97
N TRP A 482 -14.08 -14.96 22.99
CA TRP A 482 -14.37 -13.53 22.98
C TRP A 482 -15.78 -13.19 23.45
N GLU A 483 -16.57 -14.20 23.85
CA GLU A 483 -17.92 -14.05 24.37
C GLU A 483 -18.82 -13.16 23.46
N THR A 484 -18.80 -13.37 22.15
CA THR A 484 -19.38 -12.40 21.19
C THR A 484 -20.91 -12.44 21.08
N ALA A 485 -21.56 -13.52 21.51
CA ALA A 485 -22.99 -13.78 21.28
C ALA A 485 -23.89 -12.57 21.59
N ASP A 486 -23.85 -12.07 22.83
CA ASP A 486 -24.71 -10.97 23.29
C ASP A 486 -23.97 -9.62 23.39
N PHE A 487 -22.74 -9.54 22.85
CA PHE A 487 -21.96 -8.33 22.98
C PHE A 487 -22.49 -7.19 22.10
N ALA A 488 -22.69 -6.03 22.72
CA ALA A 488 -22.95 -4.77 22.05
C ALA A 488 -22.47 -3.63 22.95
N PHE A 489 -21.97 -2.54 22.35
CA PHE A 489 -21.72 -1.33 23.11
C PHE A 489 -23.04 -0.72 23.56
N ALA A 490 -23.33 -0.71 24.86
CA ALA A 490 -24.54 -0.10 25.40
C ALA A 490 -24.57 1.41 25.05
N GLY A 491 -25.51 1.79 24.17
CA GLY A 491 -25.65 3.14 23.62
C GLY A 491 -24.67 3.47 22.48
N GLY A 492 -24.05 2.47 21.87
CA GLY A 492 -23.06 2.63 20.81
C GLY A 492 -21.64 2.91 21.33
N LEU A 493 -20.67 2.90 20.41
CA LEU A 493 -19.25 3.07 20.74
C LEU A 493 -18.96 4.42 21.40
N SER A 494 -19.60 5.50 20.93
CA SER A 494 -19.40 6.85 21.47
C SER A 494 -19.80 6.92 22.94
N ALA A 495 -20.98 6.40 23.31
CA ALA A 495 -21.43 6.34 24.69
C ALA A 495 -20.54 5.44 25.56
N TRP A 496 -20.00 4.35 25.01
CA TRP A 496 -19.01 3.52 25.71
C TRP A 496 -17.70 4.29 25.97
N CYS A 497 -17.16 4.99 24.96
CA CYS A 497 -15.97 5.82 25.10
C CYS A 497 -16.16 6.91 26.17
N MET A 498 -17.33 7.55 26.21
CA MET A 498 -17.63 8.56 27.24
C MET A 498 -17.62 8.01 28.67
N ARG A 499 -17.86 6.70 28.86
CA ARG A 499 -17.77 6.05 30.18
C ARG A 499 -16.34 5.65 30.53
N VAL A 500 -15.61 5.10 29.56
CA VAL A 500 -14.29 4.50 29.76
C VAL A 500 -13.18 5.54 29.77
N LEU A 501 -13.22 6.52 28.87
CA LEU A 501 -12.14 7.48 28.72
C LEU A 501 -12.06 8.42 29.94
N PRO A 502 -10.84 8.69 30.46
CA PRO A 502 -10.63 9.69 31.50
C PRO A 502 -10.71 11.12 30.94
N GLU A 503 -10.69 12.12 31.83
CA GLU A 503 -10.39 13.50 31.42
C GLU A 503 -8.88 13.67 31.19
N PRO A 504 -8.45 14.44 30.16
CA PRO A 504 -9.25 15.30 29.28
C PRO A 504 -9.79 14.61 28.00
N GLN A 505 -9.47 13.35 27.75
CA GLN A 505 -9.87 12.62 26.53
C GLN A 505 -11.38 12.59 26.33
N ARG A 506 -12.14 12.40 27.41
CA ARG A 506 -13.61 12.40 27.37
C ARG A 506 -14.20 13.71 26.86
N THR A 507 -13.74 14.86 27.38
CA THR A 507 -14.20 16.17 26.91
C THR A 507 -13.89 16.39 25.43
N ARG A 508 -12.73 15.92 24.97
CA ARG A 508 -12.34 16.00 23.55
C ARG A 508 -13.15 15.06 22.68
N TRP A 509 -13.45 13.86 23.18
CA TRP A 509 -14.29 12.91 22.47
C TRP A 509 -15.67 13.51 22.18
N ALA A 510 -16.31 14.13 23.18
CA ALA A 510 -17.59 14.81 23.02
C ALA A 510 -17.56 15.99 22.04
N THR A 511 -16.38 16.53 21.77
CA THR A 511 -16.18 17.59 20.76
C THR A 511 -16.13 17.01 19.36
N PHE A 512 -15.39 15.92 19.17
CA PHE A 512 -15.18 15.30 17.86
C PHE A 512 -16.34 14.40 17.42
N PHE A 513 -17.00 13.74 18.36
CA PHE A 513 -17.95 12.67 18.09
C PHE A 513 -19.29 12.92 18.80
N GLN A 514 -20.38 12.72 18.08
CA GLN A 514 -21.72 12.78 18.64
C GLN A 514 -21.91 11.63 19.62
N THR A 515 -22.41 11.92 20.81
CA THR A 515 -22.67 10.96 21.90
C THR A 515 -24.04 10.33 21.83
#